data_AF-F4BIZ5-F1
#
_entry.id   AF-F4BIZ5-F1
#
_cell.length_a   1.000
_cell.length_b   1.000
_cell.length_c   1.000
_cell.angle_alpha   90.00
_cell.angle_beta   90.00
_cell.angle_gamma   90.00
#
_symmetry.space_group_name_H-M   'P 1'
#
loop_
_entity.id
_entity.type
_entity.pdbx_description
1 polymer ?
#
loop_
_entity_poly.entity_id
_entity_poly.type
_entity_poly.pdbx_seq_one_letter_code
_entity_poly.pdbx_strand_id
1 'polypeptide(L)'
;MKARFSTTSKQQGLSLVESIISSGLILFVLLSSFLVINSVITTSVTVEKKVQLLQQLDKKIAQYILTGKFSTTSIAKSDFLQTKSSNSNLVKFVGINQNFGIKVSREVIKYGTTF
;
A
#
# COMPACT_ATOMS: atom_id res chain seq x y z
N MET A 1 30.90 -57.80 -38.43
CA MET A 1 31.38 -56.40 -38.37
C MET A 1 30.24 -55.49 -38.81
N LYS A 2 29.53 -54.83 -37.88
CA LYS A 2 28.47 -53.84 -38.21
C LYS A 2 28.87 -52.52 -37.56
N ALA A 3 29.27 -51.56 -38.38
CA ALA A 3 29.72 -50.25 -37.94
C ALA A 3 28.54 -49.41 -37.41
N ARG A 4 28.77 -48.79 -36.25
CA ARG A 4 27.93 -47.75 -35.66
C ARG A 4 27.90 -46.52 -36.59
N PHE A 5 26.71 -46.05 -36.94
CA PHE A 5 26.52 -44.67 -37.33
C PHE A 5 26.06 -43.89 -36.10
N SER A 6 26.99 -43.14 -35.51
CA SER A 6 26.66 -42.07 -34.58
C SER A 6 26.09 -40.92 -35.41
N THR A 7 24.78 -40.70 -35.33
CA THR A 7 24.16 -39.47 -35.82
C THR A 7 24.56 -38.35 -34.85
N THR A 8 25.64 -37.64 -35.16
CA THR A 8 25.94 -36.37 -34.50
C THR A 8 24.78 -35.42 -34.77
N SER A 9 23.99 -35.14 -33.73
CA SER A 9 22.95 -34.12 -33.77
C SER A 9 23.59 -32.80 -34.16
N LYS A 10 23.16 -32.22 -35.29
CA LYS A 10 23.50 -30.83 -35.64
C LYS A 10 22.98 -29.93 -34.52
N GLN A 11 23.84 -29.49 -33.61
CA GLN A 11 23.56 -28.31 -32.80
C GLN A 11 23.55 -27.12 -33.76
N GLN A 12 22.36 -26.74 -34.24
CA GLN A 12 22.15 -25.48 -34.95
C GLN A 12 22.30 -24.38 -33.90
N GLY A 13 23.39 -23.61 -33.98
CA GLY A 13 23.59 -22.44 -33.13
C GLY A 13 22.46 -21.43 -33.37
N LEU A 14 22.04 -20.74 -32.31
CA LEU A 14 21.05 -19.66 -32.41
C LEU A 14 21.52 -18.64 -33.45
N SER A 15 20.64 -18.27 -34.37
CA SER A 15 20.93 -17.17 -35.29
C SER A 15 21.13 -15.87 -34.50
N LEU A 16 22.03 -15.00 -34.96
CA LEU A 16 22.30 -13.71 -34.30
C LEU A 16 21.01 -12.89 -34.12
N VAL A 17 20.13 -12.94 -35.13
CA VAL A 17 18.83 -12.26 -35.12
C VAL A 17 17.90 -12.86 -34.06
N GLU A 18 17.85 -14.19 -33.95
CA GLU A 18 17.04 -14.88 -32.92
C GLU A 18 17.54 -14.56 -31.51
N SER A 19 18.85 -14.45 -31.33
CA SER A 19 19.46 -14.07 -30.05
C SER A 19 19.12 -12.64 -29.65
N ILE A 20 19.11 -11.69 -30.60
CA ILE A 20 18.73 -10.30 -30.36
C ILE A 20 17.25 -10.20 -29.98
N ILE A 21 16.38 -10.89 -30.72
CA ILE A 21 14.93 -10.91 -30.44
C ILE A 21 14.66 -11.56 -29.07
N SER A 22 15.30 -12.69 -28.78
CA SER A 22 15.16 -13.39 -27.49
C SER A 22 15.63 -12.52 -26.32
N SER A 23 16.78 -11.86 -26.46
CA SER A 23 17.28 -10.93 -25.44
C SER A 23 16.33 -9.74 -25.22
N GLY A 24 15.78 -9.17 -26.30
CA GLY A 24 14.80 -8.10 -26.23
C GLY A 24 13.52 -8.50 -25.48
N LEU A 25 13.02 -9.72 -25.72
CA LEU A 25 11.85 -10.25 -25.01
C LEU A 25 12.14 -10.45 -23.52
N ILE A 26 13.31 -10.99 -23.17
CA ILE A 26 13.70 -11.20 -21.77
C ILE A 26 13.81 -9.84 -21.05
N LEU A 27 14.46 -8.86 -21.68
CA LEU A 27 14.56 -7.50 -21.14
C LEU A 27 13.18 -6.86 -20.94
N PHE A 28 12.29 -7.03 -21.90
CA PHE A 28 10.92 -6.53 -21.81
C PHE A 28 10.16 -7.15 -20.63
N VAL A 29 10.23 -8.47 -20.46
CA VAL A 29 9.58 -9.17 -19.33
C VAL A 29 10.16 -8.71 -18.00
N LEU A 30 11.49 -8.54 -17.91
CA LEU A 30 12.15 -8.03 -16.71
C LEU A 30 11.68 -6.61 -16.37
N LEU A 31 11.67 -5.69 -17.34
CA LEU A 31 11.21 -4.32 -17.17
C LEU A 31 9.76 -4.25 -16.69
N SER A 32 8.87 -5.03 -17.32
CA SER A 32 7.47 -5.12 -16.92
C SER A 32 7.33 -5.63 -15.48
N SER A 33 8.09 -6.69 -15.14
CA SER A 33 8.08 -7.27 -13.80
C SER A 33 8.56 -6.27 -12.73
N PHE A 34 9.64 -5.53 -13.01
CA PHE A 34 10.13 -4.49 -12.11
C PHE A 34 9.10 -3.38 -11.87
N LEU A 35 8.39 -2.95 -12.92
CA LEU A 35 7.34 -1.94 -12.80
C LEU A 35 6.22 -2.43 -11.88
N VAL A 36 5.73 -3.66 -12.10
CA VAL A 36 4.67 -4.26 -11.28
C VAL A 36 5.12 -4.38 -9.82
N ILE A 37 6.33 -4.88 -9.57
CA ILE A 37 6.86 -5.05 -8.21
C ILE A 37 6.94 -3.70 -7.49
N ASN A 38 7.47 -2.66 -8.13
CA ASN A 38 7.57 -1.33 -7.53
C ASN A 38 6.19 -0.74 -7.21
N SER A 39 5.22 -0.94 -8.10
CA SER A 39 3.85 -0.51 -7.87
C SER A 39 3.20 -1.23 -6.68
N VAL A 40 3.39 -2.55 -6.59
CA VAL A 40 2.87 -3.37 -5.48
C VAL A 40 3.51 -2.96 -4.16
N ILE A 41 4.83 -2.81 -4.10
CA ILE A 41 5.55 -2.37 -2.87
C ILE A 41 5.04 -1.00 -2.42
N THR A 42 4.96 -0.03 -3.33
CA THR A 42 4.50 1.33 -3.03
C THR A 42 3.06 1.33 -2.52
N THR A 43 2.20 0.52 -3.15
CA THR A 43 0.80 0.37 -2.73
C THR A 43 0.70 -0.27 -1.36
N SER A 44 1.43 -1.36 -1.11
CA SER A 44 1.44 -2.06 0.18
C SER A 44 1.90 -1.15 1.32
N VAL A 45 2.99 -0.39 1.14
CA VAL A 45 3.47 0.57 2.13
C VAL A 45 2.42 1.65 2.39
N THR A 46 1.77 2.17 1.35
CA THR A 46 0.70 3.18 1.50
C THR A 46 -0.50 2.61 2.27
N VAL A 47 -0.93 1.39 1.96
CA VAL A 47 -2.01 0.69 2.66
C VAL A 47 -1.64 0.46 4.13
N GLU A 48 -0.43 -0.01 4.42
CA GLU A 48 0.04 -0.25 5.78
C GLU A 48 0.06 1.05 6.59
N LYS A 49 0.59 2.15 6.01
CA LYS A 49 0.60 3.47 6.67
C LYS A 49 -0.81 4.00 6.91
N LYS A 50 -1.74 3.76 5.98
CA LYS A 50 -3.16 4.10 6.17
C LYS A 50 -3.78 3.30 7.32
N VAL A 51 -3.50 2.01 7.42
CA VAL A 51 -3.99 1.14 8.52
C VAL A 51 -3.39 1.60 9.86
N GLN A 52 -2.10 1.89 9.92
CA GLN A 52 -1.44 2.41 11.13
C GLN A 52 -2.06 3.74 11.58
N LEU A 53 -2.32 4.66 10.65
CA LEU A 53 -2.97 5.93 10.94
C LEU A 53 -4.41 5.74 11.45
N LEU A 54 -5.16 4.79 10.87
CA LEU A 54 -6.50 4.42 11.31
C LEU A 54 -6.49 3.86 12.74
N GLN A 55 -5.57 2.95 13.05
CA GLN A 55 -5.42 2.38 14.39
C GLN A 55 -5.07 3.43 15.44
N GLN A 56 -4.19 4.38 15.09
CA GLN A 56 -3.85 5.50 15.98
C GLN A 56 -5.05 6.43 16.20
N LEU A 57 -5.81 6.72 15.15
CA LEU A 57 -7.05 7.48 15.24
C LEU A 57 -8.05 6.78 16.16
N ASP A 58 -8.25 5.47 15.97
CA ASP A 58 -9.16 4.65 16.78
C ASP A 58 -8.77 4.63 18.25
N LYS A 59 -7.47 4.53 18.55
CA LYS A 59 -6.98 4.60 19.92
C LYS A 59 -7.31 5.95 20.57
N LYS A 60 -7.13 7.06 19.83
CA LYS A 60 -7.47 8.41 20.32
C LYS A 60 -8.98 8.60 20.48
N ILE A 61 -9.79 8.03 19.59
CA ILE A 61 -11.25 8.03 19.70
C ILE A 61 -11.71 7.21 20.91
N ALA A 62 -11.14 6.03 21.14
CA ALA A 62 -11.45 5.22 22.32
C ALA A 62 -11.14 5.97 23.62
N GLN A 63 -10.00 6.68 23.67
CA GLN A 63 -9.67 7.56 24.79
C GLN A 63 -10.68 8.71 24.95
N TYR A 64 -11.16 9.31 23.85
CA TYR A 64 -12.22 10.31 23.91
C TYR A 64 -13.54 9.75 24.46
N ILE A 65 -13.92 8.54 24.06
CA ILE A 65 -15.13 7.86 24.57
C ILE A 65 -15.01 7.61 26.09
N LEU A 66 -13.82 7.24 26.57
CA LEU A 66 -13.59 6.95 27.99
C LEU A 66 -13.41 8.20 28.87
N THR A 67 -12.80 9.26 28.33
CA THR A 67 -12.39 10.46 29.12
C THR A 67 -13.22 11.71 28.80
N GLY A 68 -14.03 11.67 27.75
CA GLY A 68 -14.77 12.82 27.21
C GLY A 68 -13.90 13.89 26.53
N LYS A 69 -12.56 13.74 26.51
CA LYS A 69 -11.63 14.72 25.93
C LYS A 69 -10.83 14.12 24.78
N PHE A 70 -10.84 14.79 23.63
CA PHE A 70 -10.10 14.33 22.47
C PHE A 70 -8.70 14.95 22.47
N SER A 71 -7.67 14.11 22.36
CA SER A 71 -6.28 14.56 22.26
C SER A 71 -5.91 14.88 20.82
N THR A 72 -5.75 16.18 20.54
CA THR A 72 -5.24 16.73 19.26
C THR A 72 -3.72 16.63 19.13
N THR A 73 -3.03 16.01 20.09
CA THR A 73 -1.57 15.86 20.07
C THR A 73 -1.13 15.13 18.81
N SER A 74 -0.28 15.79 18.01
CA SER A 74 0.32 15.22 16.80
C SER A 74 1.29 14.10 17.17
N ILE A 75 1.28 13.00 16.42
CA ILE A 75 2.20 11.88 16.61
C ILE A 75 2.90 11.62 15.29
N ALA A 76 4.24 11.70 15.29
CA ALA A 76 5.07 11.41 14.12
C ALA A 76 4.59 12.12 12.83
N LYS A 77 4.36 13.44 12.90
CA LYS A 77 3.83 14.28 11.80
C LYS A 77 2.44 13.88 11.29
N SER A 78 1.68 13.16 12.11
CA SER A 78 0.27 12.86 11.88
C SER A 78 -0.59 13.73 12.78
N ASP A 79 -1.39 14.60 12.17
CA ASP A 79 -2.26 15.54 12.87
C ASP A 79 -3.65 14.94 13.04
N PHE A 80 -4.24 15.18 14.20
CA PHE A 80 -5.54 14.63 14.59
C PHE A 80 -6.49 15.77 14.92
N LEU A 81 -7.58 15.87 14.15
CA LEU A 81 -8.56 16.94 14.24
C LEU A 81 -9.93 16.37 14.60
N GLN A 82 -10.65 17.12 15.43
CA GLN A 82 -12.07 16.90 15.69
C GLN A 82 -12.86 17.95 14.92
N THR A 83 -13.80 17.53 14.09
CA THR A 83 -14.73 18.41 13.39
C THR A 83 -16.17 18.04 13.71
N LYS A 84 -17.07 19.03 13.65
CA LYS A 84 -18.51 18.79 13.75
C LYS A 84 -18.93 17.95 12.54
N SER A 85 -19.66 16.86 12.78
CA SER A 85 -20.30 16.09 11.71
C SER A 85 -21.56 16.82 11.25
N SER A 86 -22.06 16.46 10.06
CA SER A 86 -23.33 16.99 9.53
C SER A 86 -24.53 16.61 10.40
N ASN A 87 -24.40 15.59 11.26
CA ASN A 87 -25.41 15.17 12.21
C ASN A 87 -25.06 15.65 13.62
N SER A 88 -26.00 16.30 14.33
CA SER A 88 -25.80 16.87 15.67
C SER A 88 -25.39 15.85 16.73
N ASN A 89 -25.71 14.58 16.50
CA ASN A 89 -25.41 13.47 17.40
C ASN A 89 -24.07 12.80 17.10
N LEU A 90 -23.36 13.20 16.04
CA LEU A 90 -22.10 12.60 15.60
C LEU A 90 -20.94 13.60 15.68
N VAL A 91 -19.77 13.09 16.04
CA VAL A 91 -18.50 13.81 16.00
C VAL A 91 -17.61 13.14 14.97
N LYS A 92 -17.00 13.94 14.08
CA LYS A 92 -16.09 13.45 13.05
C LYS A 92 -14.65 13.69 13.48
N PHE A 93 -13.86 12.63 13.42
CA PHE A 93 -12.44 12.64 13.73
C PHE A 93 -11.65 12.41 12.45
N VAL A 94 -10.62 13.23 12.23
CA VAL A 94 -9.81 13.23 11.01
C VAL A 94 -8.36 13.06 11.40
N GLY A 95 -7.70 12.04 10.86
CA GLY A 95 -6.25 11.86 10.92
C GLY A 95 -5.63 12.24 9.58
N ILE A 96 -4.59 13.07 9.61
CA ILE A 96 -3.83 13.49 8.42
C ILE A 96 -2.38 13.11 8.63
N ASN A 97 -1.81 12.30 7.75
CA ASN A 97 -0.38 12.03 7.73
C ASN A 97 0.28 12.87 6.63
N GLN A 98 1.09 13.86 7.02
CA GLN A 98 1.72 14.79 6.08
C GLN A 98 2.80 14.14 5.22
N ASN A 99 3.44 13.06 5.70
CA ASN A 99 4.53 12.39 4.97
C ASN A 99 4.03 11.61 3.74
N PHE A 100 2.83 11.04 3.82
CA PHE A 100 2.26 10.21 2.75
C PHE A 100 1.02 10.84 2.09
N GLY A 101 0.61 12.03 2.53
CA GLY A 101 -0.62 12.70 2.03
C GLY A 101 -1.90 11.92 2.33
N ILE A 102 -1.88 10.99 3.29
CA ILE A 102 -3.01 10.11 3.60
C ILE A 102 -3.95 10.82 4.58
N LYS A 103 -5.23 10.89 4.22
CA LYS A 103 -6.31 11.38 5.08
C LYS A 103 -7.26 10.25 5.42
N VAL A 104 -7.51 10.04 6.71
CA VAL A 104 -8.52 9.10 7.21
C VAL A 104 -9.53 9.86 8.06
N SER A 105 -10.80 9.49 7.96
CA SER A 105 -11.85 10.08 8.77
C SER A 105 -12.78 9.02 9.32
N ARG A 106 -13.17 9.16 10.59
CA ARG A 106 -14.16 8.31 11.25
C ARG A 106 -15.19 9.18 11.94
N GLU A 107 -16.44 8.75 11.92
CA GLU A 107 -17.54 9.40 12.62
C GLU A 107 -17.99 8.50 13.77
N VAL A 108 -18.19 9.08 14.95
CA VAL A 108 -18.67 8.35 16.13
C VAL A 108 -19.74 9.16 16.85
N ILE A 109 -20.57 8.46 17.62
CA ILE A 109 -21.62 9.08 18.42
C ILE A 109 -20.98 9.99 19.48
N LYS A 110 -21.55 11.18 19.63
CA LYS A 110 -21.12 12.16 20.62
C LYS A 110 -21.31 11.57 22.02
N TYR A 111 -20.19 11.36 22.73
CA TYR A 111 -20.24 10.98 24.14
C TYR A 111 -20.76 12.16 24.97
N GLY A 112 -21.74 11.92 25.85
CA GLY A 112 -22.33 12.93 26.73
C GLY A 112 -23.72 13.47 26.36
N THR A 113 -24.46 12.84 25.43
CA THR A 113 -25.93 13.02 25.40
C THR A 113 -26.55 12.02 26.37
N THR A 114 -26.58 12.41 27.64
CA THR A 114 -27.49 11.87 28.64
C THR A 114 -28.92 11.99 28.08
N PHE A 115 -29.64 10.87 28.01
CA PHE A 115 -31.12 10.90 27.96
C PHE A 115 -31.66 11.38 29.31
#